data_AF-A0A537P1M0-F1
#
_entry.id   AF-A0A537P1M0-F1
#
_cell.length_a   1.000
_cell.length_b   1.000
_cell.length_c   1.000
_cell.angle_alpha   90.00
_cell.angle_beta   90.00
_cell.angle_gamma   90.00
#
_symmetry.space_group_name_H-M   'P 1'
#
loop_
_entity.id
_entity.type
_entity.pdbx_description
1 polymer ?
#
loop_
_entity_poly.entity_id
_entity_poly.type
_entity_poly.pdbx_seq_one_letter_code
_entity_poly.pdbx_strand_id
1 'polypeptide(L)'
;MPQLDVNAWPPQLFWLAITFLVLYFIVSKLVIPRTGGTIEGRKNQIDSDLASAQRFRTDTDNAVAEYEKALAEARSKAHAIAQETRGKLSAEVDKERSKLDGELAGKIAAAEKTIQAARTKALASVTELATDIAADIVSQLIGTKVTKADAAKAVAKAQGN
;
A
#
# COMPACT_ATOMS: atom_id res chain seq x y z
N MET A 1 51.02 -58.44 80.41
CA MET A 1 49.83 -58.28 79.56
C MET A 1 50.28 -58.54 78.12
N PRO A 2 49.83 -59.62 77.47
CA PRO A 2 50.33 -60.04 76.16
C PRO A 2 50.08 -59.04 75.02
N GLN A 3 49.23 -58.02 75.24
CA GLN A 3 48.96 -56.94 74.29
C GLN A 3 50.08 -55.89 74.11
N LEU A 4 51.17 -55.94 74.89
CA LEU A 4 52.33 -55.04 74.77
C LEU A 4 53.61 -55.77 74.34
N ASP A 5 53.48 -56.93 73.70
CA ASP A 5 54.63 -57.64 73.12
C ASP A 5 54.97 -57.05 71.75
N VAL A 6 56.02 -56.23 71.70
CA VAL A 6 56.48 -55.49 70.50
C VAL A 6 56.87 -56.41 69.33
N ASN A 7 57.12 -57.70 69.58
CA ASN A 7 57.42 -58.67 68.53
C ASN A 7 56.21 -59.02 67.66
N ALA A 8 54.99 -58.76 68.13
CA ALA A 8 53.75 -58.99 67.36
C ALA A 8 53.39 -57.83 66.41
N TRP A 9 54.06 -56.68 66.52
CA TRP A 9 53.73 -55.46 65.75
C TRP A 9 54.16 -55.51 64.27
N PRO A 10 55.33 -56.05 63.88
CA PRO A 10 55.76 -56.07 62.49
C PRO A 10 54.80 -56.81 61.54
N PRO A 11 54.28 -58.01 61.86
CA PRO A 11 53.28 -58.68 61.02
C PRO A 11 51.98 -57.88 60.88
N GLN A 12 51.56 -57.20 61.94
CA GLN A 12 50.33 -56.39 61.93
C GLN A 12 50.49 -55.12 61.09
N LEU A 13 51.65 -54.45 61.17
CA LEU A 13 51.97 -53.30 60.32
C LEU A 13 52.12 -53.70 58.84
N PHE A 14 52.69 -54.88 58.56
CA PHE A 14 52.80 -55.41 57.20
C PHE A 14 51.41 -55.66 56.58
N TRP A 15 50.51 -56.34 57.29
CA TRP A 15 49.15 -56.56 56.79
C TRP A 15 48.33 -55.27 56.74
N LEU A 16 48.53 -54.34 57.69
CA LEU A 16 47.93 -53.02 57.62
C LEU A 16 48.38 -52.27 56.35
N ALA A 17 49.67 -52.30 56.02
CA ALA A 17 50.19 -51.66 54.81
C ALA A 17 49.60 -52.28 53.53
N ILE A 18 49.53 -53.61 53.43
CA ILE A 18 48.95 -54.28 52.26
C ILE A 18 47.46 -53.96 52.14
N THR A 19 46.67 -54.10 53.21
CA THR A 19 45.23 -53.80 53.16
C THR A 19 44.96 -52.33 52.86
N PHE A 20 45.76 -51.42 53.41
CA PHE A 20 45.67 -50.00 53.12
C PHE A 20 45.99 -49.69 51.65
N LEU A 21 47.05 -50.29 51.08
CA LEU A 21 47.40 -50.11 49.67
C LEU A 21 46.31 -50.67 48.74
N VAL A 22 45.74 -51.84 49.06
CA VAL A 22 44.63 -52.41 48.30
C VAL A 22 43.41 -51.49 48.35
N LEU A 23 43.04 -50.99 49.54
CA LEU A 23 41.93 -50.05 49.70
C LEU A 23 42.19 -48.74 48.94
N TYR A 24 43.40 -48.18 49.07
CA TYR A 24 43.82 -46.97 48.36
C TYR A 24 43.68 -47.13 46.85
N PHE A 25 44.12 -48.27 46.30
CA PHE A 25 44.02 -48.55 44.86
C PHE A 25 42.55 -48.65 44.41
N ILE A 26 41.69 -49.27 45.20
CA ILE A 26 40.24 -49.35 44.92
C ILE A 26 39.61 -47.96 44.94
N VAL A 27 39.88 -47.15 45.97
CA VAL A 27 39.31 -45.80 46.08
C VAL A 27 39.80 -44.91 44.94
N SER A 28 41.11 -44.90 44.69
CA SER A 28 41.75 -44.09 43.66
C SER A 28 41.27 -44.45 42.26
N LYS A 29 41.20 -45.74 41.94
CA LYS A 29 40.88 -46.21 40.58
C LYS A 29 39.38 -46.40 40.33
N LEU A 30 38.56 -46.52 41.36
CA LEU A 30 37.16 -46.91 41.20
C LEU A 30 36.16 -45.88 41.77
N VAL A 31 36.42 -45.33 42.96
CA VAL A 31 35.46 -44.44 43.64
C VAL A 31 35.59 -43.00 43.15
N ILE A 32 36.82 -42.49 43.05
CA ILE A 32 37.11 -41.13 42.55
C ILE A 32 36.64 -40.95 41.10
N PRO A 33 36.97 -41.82 40.12
CA PRO A 33 36.53 -41.60 38.75
C PRO A 33 35.01 -41.70 38.58
N ARG A 34 34.32 -42.55 39.36
CA ARG A 34 32.85 -42.67 39.31
C ARG A 34 32.14 -41.41 39.79
N THR A 35 32.65 -40.79 40.86
CA THR A 35 32.10 -39.55 41.39
C THR A 35 32.43 -38.36 40.49
N GLY A 36 33.66 -38.28 39.98
CA GLY A 36 34.08 -37.27 39.00
C GLY A 36 33.26 -37.30 37.71
N GLY A 37 32.99 -38.49 37.15
CA GLY A 37 32.19 -38.63 35.93
C GLY A 37 30.75 -38.12 36.05
N THR A 38 30.14 -38.22 37.24
CA THR A 38 28.78 -37.71 37.47
C THR A 38 28.74 -36.18 37.53
N ILE A 39 29.75 -35.57 38.18
CA ILE A 39 29.87 -34.11 38.26
C ILE A 39 30.12 -33.54 36.87
N GLU A 40 31.04 -34.14 36.12
CA GLU A 40 31.38 -33.73 34.76
C GLU A 40 30.18 -33.90 33.81
N GLY A 41 29.45 -35.02 33.92
CA GLY A 41 28.23 -35.24 33.14
C GLY A 41 27.16 -34.18 33.38
N ARG A 42 26.95 -33.79 34.65
CA ARG A 42 26.01 -32.70 34.99
C ARG A 42 26.48 -31.35 34.46
N LYS A 43 27.77 -31.05 34.59
CA LYS A 43 28.36 -29.81 34.06
C LYS A 43 28.16 -29.74 32.54
N ASN A 44 28.48 -30.80 31.82
CA ASN A 44 28.31 -30.86 30.38
C ASN A 44 26.85 -30.73 29.93
N GLN A 45 25.93 -31.34 30.67
CA GLN A 45 24.49 -31.20 30.40
C GLN A 45 24.04 -29.74 30.59
N ILE A 46 24.43 -29.10 31.69
CA ILE A 46 24.09 -27.69 31.97
C ILE A 46 24.69 -26.77 30.91
N ASP A 47 25.97 -26.96 30.57
CA ASP A 47 26.66 -26.14 29.57
C ASP A 47 26.01 -26.32 28.17
N SER A 48 25.61 -27.55 27.82
CA SER A 48 24.86 -27.86 26.58
C SER A 48 23.47 -27.24 26.56
N ASP A 49 22.72 -27.31 27.67
CA ASP A 49 21.37 -26.76 27.78
C ASP A 49 21.42 -25.23 27.71
N LEU A 50 22.41 -24.60 28.37
CA LEU A 50 22.62 -23.16 28.31
C LEU A 50 23.01 -22.70 26.90
N ALA A 51 23.91 -23.41 26.22
CA ALA A 51 24.28 -23.13 24.84
C ALA A 51 23.08 -23.24 23.90
N SER A 52 22.24 -24.27 24.09
CA SER A 52 21.02 -24.46 23.32
C SER A 52 20.01 -23.35 23.58
N ALA A 53 19.80 -22.96 24.84
CA ALA A 53 18.92 -21.86 25.20
C ALA A 53 19.39 -20.51 24.61
N GLN A 54 20.70 -20.24 24.65
CA GLN A 54 21.26 -19.02 24.07
C GLN A 54 21.14 -19.00 22.54
N ARG A 55 21.33 -20.15 21.89
CA ARG A 55 21.09 -20.30 20.45
C ARG A 55 19.62 -20.04 20.12
N PHE A 56 18.67 -20.68 20.80
CA PHE A 56 17.25 -20.46 20.54
C PHE A 56 16.82 -19.01 20.78
N ARG A 57 17.40 -18.36 21.80
CA ARG A 57 17.16 -16.94 22.02
C ARG A 57 17.66 -16.08 20.87
N THR A 58 18.89 -16.32 20.42
CA THR A 58 19.47 -15.61 19.28
C THR A 58 18.66 -15.84 18.00
N ASP A 59 18.26 -17.09 17.73
CA ASP A 59 17.44 -17.44 16.56
C ASP A 59 16.07 -16.74 16.63
N THR A 60 15.46 -16.64 17.82
CA THR A 60 14.20 -15.92 18.03
C THR A 60 14.38 -14.42 17.82
N ASP A 61 15.41 -13.81 18.41
CA ASP A 61 15.68 -12.38 18.27
C ASP A 61 15.93 -12.01 16.79
N ASN A 62 16.66 -12.86 16.06
CA ASN A 62 16.87 -12.70 14.61
C ASN A 62 15.55 -12.83 13.83
N ALA A 63 14.73 -13.85 14.13
CA ALA A 63 13.45 -14.04 13.46
C ALA A 63 12.49 -12.87 13.72
N VAL A 64 12.47 -12.32 14.93
CA VAL A 64 11.69 -11.13 15.27
C VAL A 64 12.18 -9.92 14.49
N ALA A 65 13.50 -9.70 14.43
CA ALA A 65 14.07 -8.59 13.66
C ALA A 65 13.76 -8.68 12.16
N GLU A 66 13.86 -9.89 11.58
CA GLU A 66 13.49 -10.14 10.18
C GLU A 66 12.00 -9.92 9.93
N TYR A 67 11.14 -10.38 10.85
CA TYR A 67 9.69 -10.17 10.78
C TYR A 67 9.32 -8.69 10.84
N GLU A 68 9.89 -7.94 11.79
CA GLU A 68 9.66 -6.50 11.94
C GLU A 68 10.13 -5.73 10.71
N LYS A 69 11.30 -6.09 10.16
CA LYS A 69 11.83 -5.52 8.92
C LYS A 69 10.89 -5.81 7.74
N ALA A 70 10.46 -7.05 7.57
CA ALA A 70 9.54 -7.43 6.50
C ALA A 70 8.19 -6.69 6.62
N LEU A 71 7.68 -6.51 7.84
CA LEU A 71 6.46 -5.75 8.10
C LEU A 71 6.62 -4.26 7.78
N ALA A 72 7.75 -3.67 8.15
CA ALA A 72 8.07 -2.27 7.83
C ALA A 72 8.20 -2.06 6.32
N GLU A 73 8.90 -2.95 5.61
CA GLU A 73 9.00 -2.93 4.15
C GLU A 73 7.65 -3.10 3.47
N ALA A 74 6.80 -4.02 3.94
CA ALA A 74 5.46 -4.23 3.41
C ALA A 74 4.58 -2.98 3.58
N ARG A 75 4.60 -2.34 4.77
CA ARG A 75 3.90 -1.08 5.02
C ARG A 75 4.40 0.03 4.12
N SER A 76 5.72 0.18 3.97
CA SER A 76 6.32 1.17 3.08
C SER A 76 5.91 0.95 1.62
N LYS A 77 5.94 -0.29 1.13
CA LYS A 77 5.48 -0.65 -0.23
C LYS A 77 4.00 -0.34 -0.42
N ALA A 78 3.16 -0.68 0.55
CA ALA A 78 1.72 -0.36 0.49
C ALA A 78 1.47 1.15 0.41
N HIS A 79 2.17 1.95 1.22
CA HIS A 79 2.09 3.40 1.14
C HIS A 79 2.58 3.95 -0.20
N ALA A 80 3.69 3.43 -0.73
CA ALA A 80 4.20 3.83 -2.04
C ALA A 80 3.19 3.53 -3.16
N ILE A 81 2.61 2.33 -3.18
CA ILE A 81 1.57 1.94 -4.16
C ILE A 81 0.35 2.85 -4.04
N ALA A 82 -0.11 3.15 -2.82
CA ALA A 82 -1.24 4.03 -2.61
C ALA A 82 -0.97 5.46 -3.14
N GLN A 83 0.22 5.99 -2.90
CA GLN A 83 0.61 7.32 -3.40
C GLN A 83 0.75 7.33 -4.92
N GLU A 84 1.41 6.33 -5.51
CA GLU A 84 1.54 6.19 -6.96
C GLU A 84 0.16 6.09 -7.63
N THR A 85 -0.74 5.29 -7.06
CA THR A 85 -2.10 5.10 -7.59
C THR A 85 -2.90 6.39 -7.51
N ARG A 86 -2.82 7.13 -6.40
CA ARG A 86 -3.46 8.46 -6.27
C ARG A 86 -2.91 9.46 -7.28
N GLY A 87 -1.59 9.48 -7.49
CA GLY A 87 -0.95 10.33 -8.48
C GLY A 87 -1.42 10.03 -9.91
N LYS A 88 -1.43 8.74 -10.29
CA LYS A 88 -1.94 8.29 -11.60
C LYS A 88 -3.41 8.64 -11.79
N LEU A 89 -4.25 8.37 -10.78
CA LEU A 89 -5.68 8.66 -10.84
C LEU A 89 -5.95 10.15 -10.96
N SER A 90 -5.24 11.00 -10.22
CA SER A 90 -5.36 12.46 -10.35
C SER A 90 -5.02 12.91 -11.76
N ALA A 91 -3.90 12.45 -12.31
CA ALA A 91 -3.48 12.80 -13.66
C ALA A 91 -4.48 12.33 -14.73
N GLU A 92 -5.06 11.15 -14.56
CA GLU A 92 -6.08 10.61 -15.46
C GLU A 92 -7.40 11.39 -15.37
N VAL A 93 -7.84 11.74 -14.16
CA VAL A 93 -9.01 12.60 -13.94
C VAL A 93 -8.80 13.99 -14.56
N ASP A 94 -7.63 14.61 -14.37
CA ASP A 94 -7.34 15.92 -14.94
C ASP A 94 -7.30 15.89 -16.48
N LYS A 95 -6.74 14.81 -17.05
CA LYS A 95 -6.74 14.59 -18.50
C LYS A 95 -8.16 14.43 -19.05
N GLU A 96 -8.98 13.59 -18.42
CA GLU A 96 -10.35 13.36 -18.89
C GLU A 96 -11.23 14.60 -18.71
N ARG A 97 -11.05 15.35 -17.62
CA ARG A 97 -11.68 16.66 -17.42
C ARG A 97 -11.32 17.64 -18.52
N SER A 98 -10.03 17.82 -18.81
CA SER A 98 -9.58 18.73 -19.87
C SER A 98 -10.14 18.35 -21.25
N LYS A 99 -10.22 17.04 -21.54
CA LYS A 99 -10.84 16.54 -22.76
C LYS A 99 -12.34 16.84 -22.80
N LEU A 100 -13.06 16.56 -21.72
CA LEU A 100 -14.50 16.81 -21.61
C LEU A 100 -14.82 18.30 -21.74
N ASP A 101 -14.03 19.17 -21.10
CA ASP A 101 -14.17 20.63 -21.19
C ASP A 101 -13.99 21.11 -22.64
N GLY A 102 -13.02 20.55 -23.36
CA GLY A 102 -12.83 20.82 -24.79
C GLY A 102 -14.01 20.37 -25.66
N GLU A 103 -14.54 19.18 -25.40
CA GLU A 103 -15.74 18.67 -26.09
C GLU A 103 -16.98 19.53 -25.78
N LEU A 104 -17.13 19.96 -24.53
CA LEU A 104 -18.23 20.83 -24.10
C LEU A 104 -18.15 22.20 -24.79
N ALA A 105 -16.96 22.81 -24.82
CA ALA A 105 -16.74 24.07 -25.51
C ALA A 105 -17.09 23.97 -27.00
N GLY A 106 -16.72 22.86 -27.66
CA GLY A 106 -17.08 22.60 -29.05
C GLY A 106 -18.60 22.46 -29.25
N LYS A 107 -19.29 21.73 -28.37
CA LYS A 107 -20.75 21.60 -28.41
C LYS A 107 -21.47 22.93 -28.18
N ILE A 108 -20.99 23.74 -27.24
CA ILE A 108 -21.54 25.07 -26.96
C ILE A 108 -21.39 25.97 -28.20
N ALA A 109 -20.20 26.02 -28.81
CA ALA A 109 -19.97 26.81 -30.01
C ALA A 109 -20.87 26.37 -31.20
N ALA A 110 -21.07 25.06 -31.37
CA ALA A 110 -21.98 24.53 -32.38
C ALA A 110 -23.45 24.88 -32.11
N ALA A 111 -23.88 24.81 -30.85
CA ALA A 111 -25.21 25.21 -30.43
C ALA A 111 -25.44 26.72 -30.65
N GLU A 112 -24.48 27.57 -30.28
CA GLU A 112 -24.53 29.02 -30.52
C GLU A 112 -24.67 29.34 -32.01
N LYS A 113 -23.89 28.68 -32.88
CA LYS A 113 -24.01 28.87 -34.33
C LYS A 113 -25.39 28.46 -34.85
N THR A 114 -25.95 27.37 -34.32
CA THR A 114 -27.30 26.90 -34.68
C THR A 114 -28.37 27.89 -34.23
N ILE A 115 -28.26 28.43 -33.01
CA ILE A 115 -29.15 29.46 -32.47
C ILE A 115 -29.07 30.74 -33.31
N GLN A 116 -27.86 31.18 -33.67
CA GLN A 116 -27.70 32.36 -34.54
C GLN A 116 -28.33 32.15 -35.91
N ALA A 117 -28.12 30.99 -36.54
CA ALA A 117 -28.75 30.67 -37.82
C ALA A 117 -30.29 30.64 -37.72
N ALA A 118 -30.84 30.02 -36.67
CA ALA A 118 -32.27 30.00 -36.41
C ALA A 118 -32.83 31.41 -36.19
N ARG A 119 -32.11 32.27 -35.45
CA ARG A 119 -32.48 33.68 -35.24
C ARG A 119 -32.52 34.46 -36.55
N THR A 120 -31.49 34.34 -37.39
CA THR A 120 -31.44 35.02 -38.70
C THR A 120 -32.59 34.56 -39.60
N LYS A 121 -32.87 33.25 -39.63
CA LYS A 121 -34.00 32.70 -40.39
C LYS A 121 -35.34 33.23 -39.88
N ALA A 122 -35.56 33.25 -38.57
CA ALA A 122 -36.78 33.76 -37.98
C ALA A 122 -36.99 35.26 -38.29
N LEU A 123 -35.94 36.08 -38.18
CA LEU A 123 -36.00 37.50 -38.53
C LEU A 123 -36.30 37.74 -40.03
N ALA A 124 -35.75 36.91 -40.91
CA ALA A 124 -36.05 36.96 -42.34
C ALA A 124 -37.53 36.62 -42.60
N SER A 125 -38.05 35.54 -41.98
CA SER A 125 -39.46 35.15 -42.10
C SER A 125 -40.42 36.20 -41.53
N VAL A 126 -40.06 36.88 -40.44
CA VAL A 126 -40.86 38.01 -39.90
C VAL A 126 -40.92 39.17 -40.89
N THR A 127 -39.81 39.47 -41.58
CA THR A 127 -39.76 40.55 -42.58
C THR A 127 -40.60 40.22 -43.81
N GLU A 128 -40.55 38.98 -44.28
CA GLU A 128 -41.39 38.49 -45.37
C GLU A 128 -42.88 38.54 -45.00
N LEU A 129 -43.24 38.03 -43.81
CA LEU A 129 -44.62 38.06 -43.31
C LEU A 129 -45.13 39.49 -43.11
N ALA A 130 -44.28 40.39 -42.58
CA ALA A 130 -44.63 41.80 -42.42
C ALA A 130 -44.85 42.50 -43.77
N THR A 131 -44.08 42.15 -44.80
CA THR A 131 -44.25 42.68 -46.16
C THR A 131 -45.55 42.20 -46.78
N ASP A 132 -45.90 40.93 -46.60
CA ASP A 132 -47.14 40.35 -47.08
C ASP A 132 -48.37 40.96 -46.37
N ILE A 133 -48.33 41.09 -45.03
CA ILE A 133 -49.39 41.74 -44.26
C ILE A 133 -49.54 43.22 -44.65
N ALA A 134 -48.43 43.95 -44.82
CA ALA A 134 -48.48 45.34 -45.24
C ALA A 134 -49.09 45.50 -46.65
N ALA A 135 -48.76 44.61 -47.59
CA ALA A 135 -49.36 44.61 -48.92
C ALA A 135 -50.88 44.34 -48.87
N ASP A 136 -51.31 43.39 -48.04
CA ASP A 136 -52.73 43.06 -47.85
C ASP A 136 -53.52 44.23 -47.23
N ILE A 137 -52.98 44.87 -46.18
CA ILE A 137 -53.60 46.04 -45.54
C ILE A 137 -53.74 47.18 -46.54
N VAL A 138 -52.69 47.49 -47.31
CA VAL A 138 -52.72 48.58 -48.30
C VAL A 138 -53.70 48.26 -49.45
N SER A 139 -53.75 47.01 -49.91
CA SER A 139 -54.71 46.59 -50.93
C SER A 139 -56.17 46.70 -50.46
N GLN A 140 -56.44 46.41 -49.18
CA GLN A 140 -57.77 46.62 -48.60
C GLN A 140 -58.12 48.11 -48.43
N LEU A 141 -57.15 48.97 -48.12
CA LEU A 141 -57.40 50.39 -47.85
C LEU A 141 -57.59 51.23 -49.12
N ILE A 142 -56.85 50.94 -50.20
CA ILE A 142 -56.81 51.75 -51.44
C ILE A 142 -57.63 51.11 -52.58
N GLY A 143 -58.12 49.88 -52.39
CA GLY A 143 -59.01 49.18 -53.35
C GLY A 143 -58.34 48.80 -54.69
N THR A 144 -57.02 48.93 -54.79
CA THR A 144 -56.20 48.58 -55.96
C THR A 144 -55.09 47.61 -55.56
N LYS A 145 -54.81 46.61 -56.40
CA LYS A 145 -53.77 45.60 -56.12
C LYS A 145 -52.39 46.26 -56.17
N VAL A 146 -51.76 46.43 -55.01
CA VAL A 146 -50.33 46.80 -54.93
C VAL A 146 -49.49 45.56 -55.25
N THR A 147 -48.47 45.73 -56.07
CA THR A 147 -47.57 44.61 -56.40
C THR A 147 -46.62 44.31 -55.24
N LYS A 148 -46.30 43.03 -55.00
CA LYS A 148 -45.33 42.61 -53.95
C LYS A 148 -44.00 43.37 -54.02
N ALA A 149 -43.59 43.80 -55.22
CA ALA A 149 -42.35 44.55 -55.44
C ALA A 149 -42.37 45.97 -54.83
N ASP A 150 -43.51 46.66 -54.86
CA ASP A 150 -43.64 48.02 -54.32
C ASP A 150 -43.77 48.00 -52.79
N ALA A 151 -44.49 47.01 -52.24
CA ALA A 151 -44.56 46.78 -50.81
C ALA A 151 -43.19 46.42 -50.20
N ALA A 152 -42.41 45.56 -50.87
CA ALA A 152 -41.05 45.22 -50.44
C ALA A 152 -40.12 46.44 -50.41
N LYS A 153 -40.20 47.34 -51.40
CA LYS A 153 -39.41 48.59 -51.42
C LYS A 153 -39.79 49.54 -50.28
N ALA A 154 -41.07 49.64 -49.93
CA ALA A 154 -41.54 50.51 -48.85
C ALA A 154 -41.12 49.98 -47.47
N VAL A 155 -41.20 48.66 -47.25
CA VAL A 155 -40.75 48.03 -46.00
C VAL A 155 -39.23 48.13 -45.86
N ALA A 156 -38.46 47.92 -46.94
CA ALA A 156 -37.00 48.11 -46.92
C ALA A 156 -36.63 49.55 -46.51
N LYS A 157 -37.30 50.55 -47.10
CA LYS A 157 -37.08 51.98 -46.80
C LYS A 157 -37.45 52.35 -45.35
N ALA A 158 -38.43 51.65 -44.74
CA ALA A 158 -38.82 51.85 -43.34
C ALA A 158 -37.89 51.13 -42.34
N GLN A 159 -37.23 50.05 -42.76
CA GLN A 159 -36.25 49.31 -41.94
C GLN A 159 -34.85 49.94 -41.94
N GLY A 160 -34.62 51.02 -42.71
CA GLY A 160 -33.37 51.79 -42.66
C GLY A 160 -32.19 51.17 -43.43
N ASN A 161 -32.48 50.33 -44.44
CA ASN A 161 -31.52 49.96 -45.50
C ASN A 161 -31.88 50.64 -46.82
#